data_AF-A0A4Z0EJP4-F1
#
_entry.id   AF-A0A4Z0EJP4-F1
#
_cell.length_a   1.000
_cell.length_b   1.000
_cell.length_c   1.000
_cell.angle_alpha   90.00
_cell.angle_beta   90.00
_cell.angle_gamma   90.00
#
_symmetry.space_group_name_H-M   'P 1'
#
loop_
_entity.id
_entity.type
_entity.pdbx_description
1 polymer ?
#
loop_
_entity_poly.entity_id
_entity_poly.type
_entity_poly.pdbx_seq_one_letter_code
_entity_poly.pdbx_strand_id
1 'polypeptide(L)'
;MPLDRTAHILSTALWRFSLRALHLTTTAEIAQHAGVSVGTLFRTFPTKEDLLANVYAYAMAQLQAPLAAGPGSPQRGENLTKLLQRWWDLTAQVALAQPHLVAFWRWYRPSVHPTSLLGPFEPVAGLLERALVRHMSSRAKPLPVPMMVAALVGQWSAALELVLTEPTCQTDAALRQLVLERTYAGWWQSLGLPDYLEVERVPY
;
A
#
# COMPACT_ATOMS: atom_id res chain seq x y z
N MET A 1 10.20 -21.08 18.03
CA MET A 1 9.44 -19.82 18.13
C MET A 1 8.29 -19.82 17.13
N PRO A 2 7.03 -19.60 17.55
CA PRO A 2 5.86 -19.62 16.67
C PRO A 2 5.81 -18.46 15.64
N LEU A 3 6.36 -17.29 16.01
CA LEU A 3 6.34 -16.07 15.20
C LEU A 3 7.10 -16.21 13.87
N ASP A 4 8.25 -16.87 13.91
CA ASP A 4 9.10 -17.11 12.73
C ASP A 4 8.41 -18.04 11.71
N ARG A 5 7.68 -19.05 12.21
CA ARG A 5 6.92 -19.97 11.35
C ARG A 5 5.76 -19.27 10.65
N THR A 6 4.99 -18.46 11.36
CA THR A 6 3.86 -17.73 10.76
C THR A 6 4.37 -16.75 9.69
N ALA A 7 5.44 -16.00 9.97
CA ALA A 7 6.07 -15.12 9.00
C ALA A 7 6.59 -15.89 7.76
N HIS A 8 7.16 -17.07 7.96
CA HIS A 8 7.59 -17.94 6.85
C HIS A 8 6.41 -18.41 5.96
N ILE A 9 5.29 -18.82 6.57
CA ILE A 9 4.08 -19.20 5.81
C ILE A 9 3.54 -17.99 5.03
N LEU A 10 3.46 -16.82 5.67
CA LEU A 10 2.92 -15.61 5.04
C LEU A 10 3.79 -15.12 3.88
N SER A 11 5.12 -15.09 4.05
CA SER A 11 6.05 -14.73 2.98
C SER A 11 5.99 -15.71 1.80
N THR A 12 5.88 -17.01 2.10
CA THR A 12 5.71 -18.04 1.08
C THR A 12 4.39 -17.89 0.34
N ALA A 13 3.29 -17.70 1.07
CA ALA A 13 1.96 -17.49 0.50
C ALA A 13 1.92 -16.22 -0.38
N LEU A 14 2.49 -15.11 0.11
CA LEU A 14 2.66 -13.87 -0.65
C LEU A 14 3.38 -14.11 -1.98
N TRP A 15 4.51 -14.82 -1.94
CA TRP A 15 5.25 -15.18 -3.15
C TRP A 15 4.38 -16.01 -4.10
N ARG A 16 3.71 -17.07 -3.62
CA ARG A 16 2.83 -17.91 -4.46
C ARG A 16 1.71 -17.10 -5.11
N PHE A 17 1.05 -16.24 -4.34
CA PHE A 17 -0.01 -15.37 -4.85
C PHE A 17 0.50 -14.28 -5.80
N SER A 18 1.77 -13.88 -5.72
CA SER A 18 2.35 -12.90 -6.65
C SER A 18 2.53 -13.46 -8.06
N LEU A 19 2.80 -14.77 -8.18
CA LEU A 19 3.10 -15.42 -9.46
C LEU A 19 1.87 -15.57 -10.36
N ARG A 20 0.67 -15.66 -9.80
CA ARG A 20 -0.58 -15.90 -10.55
C ARG A 20 -1.82 -15.50 -9.76
N ALA A 21 -2.96 -15.44 -10.44
CA ALA A 21 -4.25 -15.07 -9.84
C ALA A 21 -4.56 -15.86 -8.55
N LEU A 22 -5.17 -15.19 -7.57
CA LEU A 22 -5.37 -15.70 -6.22
C LEU A 22 -6.13 -17.03 -6.17
N HIS A 23 -7.14 -17.20 -7.03
CA HIS A 23 -7.95 -18.42 -7.08
C HIS A 23 -7.17 -19.65 -7.62
N LEU A 24 -6.11 -19.43 -8.41
CA LEU A 24 -5.26 -20.50 -8.98
C LEU A 24 -4.22 -21.04 -7.99
N THR A 25 -4.04 -20.38 -6.84
CA THR A 25 -3.10 -20.81 -5.81
C THR A 25 -3.84 -21.55 -4.70
N THR A 26 -3.43 -22.78 -4.38
CA THR A 26 -4.10 -23.63 -3.39
C THR A 26 -3.39 -23.59 -2.04
N THR A 27 -4.14 -23.81 -0.95
CA THR A 27 -3.55 -23.90 0.41
C THR A 27 -2.64 -25.12 0.54
N ALA A 28 -2.91 -26.21 -0.19
CA ALA A 28 -2.06 -27.39 -0.25
C ALA A 28 -0.67 -27.07 -0.84
N GLU A 29 -0.65 -26.32 -1.94
CA GLU A 29 0.59 -25.86 -2.56
C GLU A 29 1.37 -24.93 -1.63
N ILE A 30 0.70 -23.98 -0.98
CA ILE A 30 1.36 -23.08 -0.02
C ILE A 30 1.95 -23.87 1.14
N ALA A 31 1.20 -24.82 1.72
CA ALA A 31 1.69 -25.67 2.80
C ALA A 31 2.93 -26.47 2.38
N GLN A 32 2.91 -27.07 1.19
CA GLN A 32 4.04 -27.78 0.61
C GLN A 32 5.28 -26.88 0.50
N HIS A 33 5.14 -25.67 -0.07
CA HIS A 33 6.27 -24.76 -0.25
C HIS A 33 6.78 -24.17 1.07
N ALA A 34 5.91 -24.00 2.07
CA ALA A 34 6.27 -23.52 3.40
C ALA A 34 6.80 -24.64 4.31
N GLY A 35 6.92 -25.88 3.81
CA GLY A 35 7.42 -27.02 4.58
C GLY A 35 6.52 -27.43 5.75
N VAL A 36 5.20 -27.21 5.65
CA VAL A 36 4.22 -27.55 6.70
C VAL A 36 3.13 -28.47 6.15
N SER A 37 2.46 -29.22 7.05
CA SER A 37 1.26 -29.97 6.67
C SER A 37 0.08 -29.03 6.40
N VAL A 38 -0.86 -29.47 5.56
CA VAL A 38 -2.12 -28.74 5.31
C VAL A 38 -2.91 -28.54 6.61
N GLY A 39 -2.93 -29.54 7.49
CA GLY A 39 -3.56 -29.42 8.81
C GLY A 39 -2.88 -28.38 9.71
N THR A 40 -1.55 -28.26 9.64
CA THR A 40 -0.80 -27.21 10.36
C THR A 40 -1.16 -25.81 9.84
N LEU A 41 -1.29 -25.67 8.52
CA LEU A 41 -1.71 -24.41 7.90
C LEU A 41 -3.12 -24.04 8.35
N PHE A 42 -4.09 -24.96 8.25
CA PHE A 42 -5.47 -24.68 8.66
C PHE A 42 -5.66 -24.45 10.17
N ARG A 43 -4.77 -25.00 11.00
CA ARG A 43 -4.75 -24.65 12.44
C ARG A 43 -4.39 -23.18 12.68
N THR A 44 -3.60 -22.58 11.79
CA THR A 44 -3.15 -21.18 11.91
C THR A 44 -4.08 -20.24 11.13
N PHE A 45 -4.56 -20.68 9.98
CA PHE A 45 -5.43 -19.93 9.07
C PHE A 45 -6.62 -20.83 8.69
N PRO A 46 -7.75 -20.76 9.44
CA PRO A 46 -8.86 -21.69 9.30
C PRO A 46 -9.44 -21.79 7.88
N THR A 47 -9.40 -20.69 7.13
CA THR A 47 -9.85 -20.63 5.74
C THR A 47 -8.78 -20.05 4.81
N LYS A 48 -8.99 -20.19 3.48
CA LYS A 48 -8.13 -19.54 2.49
C LYS A 48 -8.28 -18.02 2.57
N GLU A 49 -9.47 -17.54 2.87
CA GLU A 49 -9.81 -16.15 3.07
C GLU A 49 -9.06 -15.57 4.28
N ASP A 50 -8.98 -16.32 5.39
CA ASP A 50 -8.18 -15.94 6.57
C ASP A 50 -6.69 -15.85 6.22
N LEU A 51 -6.16 -16.86 5.52
CA LEU A 51 -4.77 -16.83 5.05
C LEU A 51 -4.52 -15.60 4.17
N LEU A 52 -5.43 -15.32 3.23
CA LEU A 52 -5.31 -14.23 2.28
C LEU A 52 -5.38 -12.86 2.97
N ALA A 53 -6.26 -12.68 3.97
CA ALA A 53 -6.33 -11.47 4.79
C ALA A 53 -5.04 -11.24 5.59
N ASN A 54 -4.45 -12.31 6.14
CA ASN A 54 -3.17 -12.22 6.84
C ASN A 54 -2.00 -11.94 5.89
N VAL A 55 -2.01 -12.51 4.67
CA VAL A 55 -1.02 -12.20 3.63
C VAL A 55 -1.12 -10.74 3.21
N TYR A 56 -2.33 -10.21 3.05
CA TYR A 56 -2.53 -8.79 2.78
C TYR A 56 -1.95 -7.92 3.90
N ALA A 57 -2.31 -8.20 5.17
CA ALA A 57 -1.77 -7.45 6.31
C ALA A 57 -0.24 -7.51 6.36
N TYR A 58 0.34 -8.69 6.11
CA TYR A 58 1.78 -8.89 6.01
C TYR A 58 2.42 -8.06 4.89
N ALA A 59 1.82 -8.05 3.69
CA ALA A 59 2.30 -7.26 2.56
C ALA A 59 2.22 -5.75 2.85
N MET A 60 1.13 -5.27 3.46
CA MET A 60 0.98 -3.86 3.81
C MET A 60 1.97 -3.43 4.89
N ALA A 61 2.21 -4.28 5.90
CA ALA A 61 3.22 -4.02 6.92
C ALA A 61 4.63 -3.87 6.31
N GLN A 62 4.96 -4.65 5.28
CA GLN A 62 6.22 -4.49 4.56
C GLN A 62 6.29 -3.15 3.81
N LEU A 63 5.25 -2.79 3.05
CA LEU A 63 5.20 -1.50 2.33
C LEU A 63 5.28 -0.30 3.28
N GLN A 64 4.70 -0.43 4.48
CA GLN A 64 4.65 0.63 5.50
C GLN A 64 5.85 0.62 6.45
N ALA A 65 6.74 -0.37 6.39
CA ALA A 65 7.86 -0.50 7.32
C ALA A 65 8.73 0.78 7.44
N PRO A 66 9.06 1.51 6.36
CA PRO A 66 9.83 2.76 6.46
C PRO A 66 9.10 3.91 7.17
N LEU A 67 7.78 3.80 7.32
CA LEU A 67 6.91 4.84 7.88
C LEU A 67 6.74 4.70 9.39
N ALA A 68 6.79 3.47 9.91
CA ALA A 68 6.44 3.16 11.31
C ALA A 68 7.45 3.71 12.34
N ALA A 69 8.72 3.85 11.98
CA ALA A 69 9.78 4.30 12.89
C ALA A 69 10.85 5.17 12.21
N GLY A 70 10.56 5.66 11.00
CA GLY A 70 11.52 6.30 10.12
C GLY A 70 11.12 7.70 9.68
N PRO A 71 11.79 8.25 8.65
CA PRO A 71 11.53 9.60 8.13
C PRO A 71 10.08 9.77 7.65
N GLY A 72 9.36 8.69 7.33
CA GLY A 72 7.98 8.72 6.88
C GLY A 72 6.91 8.94 7.96
N SER A 73 7.30 8.97 9.24
CA SER A 73 6.35 9.19 10.34
C SER A 73 5.74 10.61 10.28
N PRO A 74 4.41 10.77 10.47
CA PRO A 74 3.78 12.09 10.53
C PRO A 74 4.25 12.90 11.74
N GLN A 75 4.66 14.13 11.49
CA GLN A 75 5.08 15.11 12.48
C GLN A 75 4.03 16.21 12.63
N ARG A 76 3.78 16.64 13.86
CA ARG A 76 2.85 17.74 14.13
C ARG A 76 3.34 19.03 13.45
N GLY A 77 2.44 19.73 12.76
CA GLY A 77 2.74 21.01 12.13
C GLY A 77 3.45 20.91 10.78
N GLU A 78 3.78 19.70 10.33
CA GLU A 78 4.38 19.53 9.00
C GLU A 78 3.32 19.73 7.89
N ASN A 79 3.81 20.05 6.69
CA ASN A 79 2.96 20.17 5.52
C ASN A 79 2.51 18.78 5.04
N LEU A 80 1.21 18.55 5.02
CA LEU A 80 0.56 17.31 4.59
C LEU A 80 0.93 16.92 3.15
N THR A 81 1.01 17.87 2.22
CA THR A 81 1.45 17.62 0.84
C THR A 81 2.83 17.00 0.81
N LYS A 82 3.75 17.50 1.64
CA LYS A 82 5.13 16.99 1.71
C LYS A 82 5.19 15.65 2.43
N LEU A 83 4.38 15.46 3.48
CA LEU A 83 4.25 14.18 4.17
C LEU A 83 3.73 13.09 3.22
N LEU A 84 2.66 13.35 2.47
CA LEU A 84 2.09 12.36 1.56
C LEU A 84 2.99 12.08 0.36
N GLN A 85 3.76 13.06 -0.12
CA GLN A 85 4.80 12.83 -1.12
C GLN A 85 5.88 11.89 -0.58
N ARG A 86 6.37 12.17 0.63
CA ARG A 86 7.36 11.31 1.31
C ARG A 86 6.81 9.89 1.55
N TRP A 87 5.54 9.76 1.92
CA TRP A 87 4.84 8.47 2.07
C TRP A 87 4.78 7.72 0.74
N TRP A 88 4.37 8.41 -0.33
CA TRP A 88 4.33 7.87 -1.69
C TRP A 88 5.71 7.36 -2.12
N ASP A 89 6.76 8.17 -1.94
CA ASP A 89 8.12 7.81 -2.35
C ASP A 89 8.66 6.62 -1.56
N LEU A 90 8.48 6.59 -0.24
CA LEU A 90 8.96 5.50 0.61
C LEU A 90 8.25 4.18 0.32
N THR A 91 6.93 4.21 0.13
CA THR A 91 6.17 3.00 -0.25
C THR A 91 6.53 2.53 -1.65
N ALA A 92 6.77 3.44 -2.60
CA ALA A 92 7.23 3.11 -3.94
C ALA A 92 8.64 2.49 -3.93
N GLN A 93 9.56 3.00 -3.10
CA GLN A 93 10.90 2.43 -2.94
C GLN A 93 10.86 0.98 -2.44
N VAL A 94 10.01 0.68 -1.45
CA VAL A 94 9.83 -0.71 -0.99
C VAL A 94 9.25 -1.58 -2.10
N ALA A 95 8.24 -1.09 -2.80
CA ALA A 95 7.62 -1.81 -3.92
C ALA A 95 8.60 -2.12 -5.05
N LEU A 96 9.50 -1.18 -5.38
CA LEU A 96 10.57 -1.38 -6.36
C LEU A 96 11.62 -2.38 -5.88
N ALA A 97 11.99 -2.36 -4.60
CA ALA A 97 12.91 -3.33 -4.01
C ALA A 97 12.29 -4.74 -3.88
N GLN A 98 10.96 -4.82 -3.78
CA GLN A 98 10.21 -6.05 -3.61
C GLN A 98 9.02 -6.14 -4.60
N PRO A 99 9.28 -6.35 -5.91
CA PRO A 99 8.23 -6.29 -6.94
C PRO A 99 7.08 -7.30 -6.77
N HIS A 100 7.32 -8.39 -6.03
CA HIS A 100 6.29 -9.37 -5.72
C HIS A 100 5.15 -8.81 -4.86
N LEU A 101 5.39 -7.73 -4.08
CA LEU A 101 4.34 -7.00 -3.37
C LEU A 101 3.37 -6.34 -4.36
N VAL A 102 3.89 -5.74 -5.43
CA VAL A 102 3.08 -5.12 -6.49
C VAL A 102 2.34 -6.17 -7.31
N ALA A 103 3.03 -7.27 -7.65
CA ALA A 103 2.40 -8.37 -8.37
C ALA A 103 1.27 -9.02 -7.56
N PHE A 104 1.44 -9.22 -6.25
CA PHE A 104 0.36 -9.62 -5.35
C PHE A 104 -0.78 -8.60 -5.34
N TRP A 105 -0.46 -7.32 -5.15
CA TRP A 105 -1.43 -6.23 -5.11
C TRP A 105 -2.29 -6.16 -6.39
N ARG A 106 -1.68 -6.38 -7.56
CA ARG A 106 -2.38 -6.44 -8.86
C ARG A 106 -3.48 -7.50 -8.89
N TRP A 107 -3.26 -8.66 -8.26
CA TRP A 107 -4.27 -9.72 -8.17
C TRP A 107 -5.26 -9.48 -7.02
N TYR A 108 -4.80 -8.89 -5.93
CA TYR A 108 -5.60 -8.65 -4.73
C TYR A 108 -6.62 -7.52 -4.90
N ARG A 109 -6.19 -6.36 -5.42
CA ARG A 109 -7.01 -5.15 -5.49
C ARG A 109 -8.35 -5.29 -6.25
N PRO A 110 -8.42 -5.97 -7.41
CA PRO A 110 -9.69 -6.15 -8.12
C PRO A 110 -10.56 -7.28 -7.56
N SER A 111 -10.04 -8.07 -6.61
CA SER A 111 -10.75 -9.22 -6.04
C SER A 111 -11.71 -8.79 -4.92
N VAL A 112 -12.82 -9.51 -4.76
CA VAL A 112 -13.85 -9.20 -3.76
C VAL A 112 -13.42 -9.74 -2.40
N HIS A 113 -13.05 -8.84 -1.48
CA HIS A 113 -12.63 -9.15 -0.12
C HIS A 113 -13.26 -8.16 0.88
N PRO A 114 -13.47 -8.55 2.16
CA PRO A 114 -14.02 -7.66 3.18
C PRO A 114 -13.00 -6.62 3.68
N THR A 115 -11.73 -6.76 3.31
CA THR A 115 -10.63 -5.88 3.75
C THR A 115 -10.58 -4.58 2.96
N SER A 116 -10.05 -3.52 3.57
CA SER A 116 -9.83 -2.24 2.88
C SER A 116 -8.97 -2.39 1.62
N LEU A 117 -9.33 -1.64 0.58
CA LEU A 117 -8.60 -1.55 -0.69
C LEU A 117 -7.72 -0.30 -0.78
N LEU A 118 -7.46 0.39 0.34
CA LEU A 118 -6.57 1.55 0.37
C LEU A 118 -5.09 1.18 0.49
N GLY A 119 -4.77 -0.11 0.69
CA GLY A 119 -3.41 -0.62 0.68
C GLY A 119 -2.52 0.07 1.73
N PRO A 120 -1.29 0.49 1.37
CA PRO A 120 -0.39 1.14 2.33
C PRO A 120 -0.83 2.57 2.70
N PHE A 121 -1.90 3.08 2.10
CA PHE A 121 -2.44 4.42 2.35
C PHE A 121 -3.67 4.43 3.28
N GLU A 122 -4.00 3.31 3.93
CA GLU A 122 -5.07 3.25 4.95
C GLU A 122 -5.01 4.44 5.94
N PRO A 123 -3.85 4.81 6.52
CA PRO A 123 -3.80 5.89 7.51
C PRO A 123 -3.98 7.29 6.90
N VAL A 124 -3.86 7.43 5.57
CA VAL A 124 -3.94 8.73 4.87
C VAL A 124 -5.34 9.31 4.90
N ALA A 125 -6.39 8.47 4.92
CA ALA A 125 -7.77 8.93 5.03
C ALA A 125 -7.97 9.82 6.28
N GLY A 126 -7.55 9.34 7.45
CA GLY A 126 -7.66 10.11 8.68
C GLY A 126 -6.79 11.37 8.69
N LEU A 127 -5.62 11.37 8.03
CA LEU A 127 -4.76 12.55 7.90
C LEU A 127 -5.43 13.64 7.05
N LEU A 128 -6.00 13.27 5.90
CA LEU A 128 -6.74 14.17 5.03
C LEU A 128 -8.00 14.71 5.71
N GLU A 129 -8.79 13.87 6.35
CA GLU A 129 -10.00 14.29 7.07
C GLU A 129 -9.70 15.37 8.10
N ARG A 130 -8.70 15.15 8.96
CA ARG A 130 -8.31 16.12 10.00
C ARG A 130 -7.83 17.44 9.41
N ALA A 131 -7.01 17.39 8.35
CA ALA A 131 -6.50 18.60 7.71
C ALA A 131 -7.61 19.42 7.01
N LEU A 132 -8.57 18.74 6.37
CA LEU A 132 -9.65 19.40 5.62
C LEU A 132 -10.70 20.07 6.53
N VAL A 133 -11.02 19.47 7.68
CA VAL A 133 -12.00 20.04 8.64
C VAL A 133 -11.64 21.47 9.03
N ARG A 134 -10.35 21.79 9.18
CA ARG A 134 -9.88 23.14 9.53
C ARG A 134 -9.75 24.09 8.35
N HIS A 135 -9.51 23.55 7.15
CA HIS A 135 -9.32 24.36 5.96
C HIS A 135 -10.64 24.84 5.34
N MET A 136 -11.73 24.09 5.49
CA MET A 136 -13.01 24.42 4.86
C MET A 136 -13.73 25.59 5.53
N SER A 137 -13.26 26.80 5.20
CA SER A 137 -13.98 28.06 5.35
C SER A 137 -14.51 28.48 3.97
N SER A 138 -15.73 28.06 3.63
CA SER A 138 -16.57 28.62 2.55
C SER A 138 -16.12 28.59 1.08
N ARG A 139 -15.12 27.81 0.65
CA ARG A 139 -14.86 27.54 -0.80
C ARG A 139 -15.39 26.18 -1.24
N ALA A 140 -15.44 25.99 -2.56
CA ALA A 140 -16.01 24.84 -3.28
C ALA A 140 -15.81 23.51 -2.53
N LYS A 141 -16.89 22.71 -2.46
CA LYS A 141 -16.91 21.45 -1.73
C LYS A 141 -15.84 20.51 -2.32
N PRO A 142 -14.80 20.12 -1.56
CA PRO A 142 -13.79 19.20 -2.06
C PRO A 142 -14.40 17.82 -2.35
N LEU A 143 -13.66 17.00 -3.09
CA LEU A 143 -14.00 15.59 -3.24
C LEU A 143 -14.13 14.93 -1.86
N PRO A 144 -15.03 13.95 -1.67
CA PRO A 144 -15.06 13.14 -0.47
C PRO A 144 -13.71 12.44 -0.24
N VAL A 145 -13.19 12.47 1.00
CA VAL A 145 -11.89 11.87 1.33
C VAL A 145 -11.74 10.42 0.84
N PRO A 146 -12.75 9.53 0.96
CA PRO A 146 -12.64 8.18 0.41
C PRO A 146 -12.31 8.15 -1.08
N MET A 147 -12.85 9.08 -1.88
CA MET A 147 -12.55 9.19 -3.31
C MET A 147 -11.13 9.72 -3.56
N MET A 148 -10.68 10.67 -2.73
CA MET A 148 -9.32 11.23 -2.84
C MET A 148 -8.25 10.17 -2.58
N VAL A 149 -8.43 9.36 -1.54
CA VAL A 149 -7.50 8.27 -1.20
C VAL A 149 -7.63 7.12 -2.22
N ALA A 150 -8.84 6.76 -2.66
CA ALA A 150 -9.00 5.75 -3.71
C ALA A 150 -8.29 6.16 -5.01
N ALA A 151 -8.34 7.45 -5.37
CA ALA A 151 -7.60 7.99 -6.51
C ALA A 151 -6.08 7.95 -6.30
N LEU A 152 -5.59 8.30 -5.11
CA LEU A 152 -4.16 8.18 -4.74
C LEU A 152 -3.67 6.75 -4.96
N VAL A 153 -4.40 5.77 -4.42
CA VAL A 153 -4.06 4.35 -4.50
C VAL A 153 -4.09 3.86 -5.95
N GLY A 154 -5.08 4.31 -6.74
CA GLY A 154 -5.18 3.98 -8.17
C GLY A 154 -3.96 4.49 -8.95
N GLN A 155 -3.61 5.76 -8.75
CA GLN A 155 -2.46 6.38 -9.41
C GLN A 155 -1.12 5.76 -8.96
N TRP A 156 -0.98 5.43 -7.67
CA TRP A 156 0.20 4.73 -7.14
C TRP A 156 0.37 3.36 -7.79
N SER A 157 -0.72 2.60 -7.89
CA SER A 157 -0.72 1.28 -8.51
C SER A 157 -0.31 1.36 -9.99
N ALA A 158 -0.88 2.31 -10.73
CA ALA A 158 -0.58 2.52 -12.15
C ALA A 158 0.86 3.00 -12.37
N ALA A 159 1.36 3.92 -11.54
CA ALA A 159 2.73 4.40 -11.61
C ALA A 159 3.72 3.26 -11.36
N LEU A 160 3.48 2.42 -10.35
CA LEU A 160 4.31 1.26 -10.06
C LEU A 160 4.31 0.23 -11.20
N GLU A 161 3.13 -0.07 -11.76
CA GLU A 161 3.03 -0.96 -12.92
C GLU A 161 3.84 -0.42 -14.10
N LEU A 162 3.71 0.88 -14.41
CA LEU A 162 4.46 1.53 -15.47
C LEU A 162 5.97 1.42 -15.23
N VAL A 163 6.48 1.87 -14.08
CA VAL A 163 7.94 1.88 -13.83
C VAL A 163 8.56 0.49 -13.72
N LEU A 164 7.78 -0.53 -13.35
CA LEU A 164 8.23 -1.92 -13.26
C LEU A 164 8.18 -2.67 -14.59
N THR A 165 7.33 -2.27 -15.52
CA THR A 165 7.11 -3.01 -16.79
C THR A 165 7.71 -2.32 -18.01
N GLU A 166 7.82 -0.99 -18.00
CA GLU A 166 8.33 -0.21 -19.12
C GLU A 166 9.87 -0.30 -19.21
N PRO A 167 10.44 -0.82 -20.33
CA PRO A 167 11.88 -1.04 -20.45
C PRO A 167 12.73 0.21 -20.25
N THR A 168 12.26 1.37 -20.70
CA THR A 168 12.96 2.66 -20.52
C THR A 168 13.04 3.06 -19.05
N CYS A 169 11.98 2.82 -18.29
CA CYS A 169 11.98 3.03 -16.84
C CYS A 169 12.90 2.05 -16.13
N GLN A 170 13.02 0.80 -16.58
CA GLN A 170 13.89 -0.18 -15.91
C GLN A 170 15.38 0.20 -15.99
N THR A 171 15.82 0.86 -17.06
CA THR A 171 17.22 1.25 -17.27
C THR A 171 17.54 2.66 -16.78
N ASP A 172 16.54 3.54 -16.62
CA ASP A 172 16.74 4.94 -16.20
C ASP A 172 16.08 5.23 -14.84
N ALA A 173 16.93 5.32 -13.80
CA ALA A 173 16.48 5.62 -12.45
C ALA A 173 15.90 7.04 -12.28
N ALA A 174 16.44 8.01 -13.03
CA ALA A 174 15.96 9.39 -12.98
C ALA A 174 14.58 9.48 -13.63
N LEU A 175 14.35 8.75 -14.72
CA LEU A 175 13.03 8.65 -15.34
C LEU A 175 12.01 7.99 -14.41
N ARG A 176 12.35 6.89 -13.71
CA ARG A 176 11.44 6.28 -12.71
C ARG A 176 11.03 7.28 -11.63
N GLN A 177 12.02 8.00 -11.09
CA GLN A 177 11.77 9.01 -10.06
C GLN A 177 10.87 10.12 -10.61
N LEU A 178 11.15 10.62 -11.82
CA LEU A 178 10.35 11.65 -12.46
C LEU A 178 8.89 11.21 -12.68
N VAL A 179 8.66 9.97 -13.09
CA VAL A 179 7.31 9.40 -13.26
C VAL A 179 6.57 9.35 -11.92
N LEU A 180 7.21 8.85 -10.87
CA LEU A 180 6.63 8.78 -9.53
C LEU A 180 6.29 10.18 -8.98
N GLU A 181 7.23 11.11 -9.07
CA GLU A 181 7.06 12.50 -8.59
C GLU A 181 5.95 13.22 -9.34
N ARG A 182 5.93 13.14 -10.68
CA ARG A 182 4.91 13.82 -11.50
C ARG A 182 3.52 13.22 -11.30
N THR A 183 3.42 11.91 -11.10
CA THR A 183 2.13 11.26 -10.83
C THR A 183 1.57 11.73 -9.49
N TYR A 184 2.39 11.76 -8.45
CA TYR A 184 1.98 12.30 -7.15
C TYR A 184 1.59 13.78 -7.24
N ALA A 185 2.41 14.61 -7.89
CA ALA A 185 2.12 16.04 -8.05
C ALA A 185 0.80 16.27 -8.80
N GLY A 186 0.56 15.50 -9.87
CA GLY A 186 -0.69 15.52 -10.63
C GLY A 186 -1.90 15.12 -9.78
N TRP A 187 -1.78 14.08 -8.94
CA TRP A 187 -2.82 13.73 -7.97
C TRP A 187 -3.14 14.92 -7.06
N TRP A 188 -2.14 15.50 -6.38
CA TRP A 188 -2.37 16.60 -5.44
C TRP A 188 -3.05 17.80 -6.10
N GLN A 189 -2.55 18.21 -7.27
CA GLN A 189 -3.12 19.31 -8.04
C GLN A 189 -4.58 19.05 -8.42
N SER A 190 -4.94 17.81 -8.77
CA SER A 190 -6.31 17.44 -9.14
C SER A 190 -7.31 17.59 -7.99
N LEU A 191 -6.86 17.63 -6.74
CA LEU A 191 -7.72 17.82 -5.57
C LEU A 191 -8.17 19.28 -5.40
N GLY A 192 -7.48 20.24 -6.02
CA GLY A 192 -7.74 21.66 -5.84
C GLY A 192 -7.46 22.16 -4.41
N LEU A 193 -6.65 21.44 -3.65
CA LEU A 193 -6.23 21.80 -2.29
C LEU A 193 -5.05 22.78 -2.31
N PRO A 194 -4.87 23.60 -1.27
CA PRO A 194 -3.70 24.47 -1.18
C PRO A 194 -2.40 23.65 -1.06
N ASP A 195 -1.29 24.25 -1.47
CA ASP A 195 0.04 23.63 -1.36
C ASP A 195 0.48 23.40 0.09
N TYR A 196 -0.17 24.08 1.05
CA TYR A 196 0.08 23.94 2.48
C TYR A 196 -1.21 23.59 3.23
N LEU A 197 -1.24 22.37 3.75
CA LEU A 197 -2.20 21.90 4.75
C LEU A 197 -1.43 21.35 5.94
N GLU A 198 -1.83 21.71 7.16
CA GLU A 198 -1.09 21.32 8.36
C GLU A 198 -1.50 19.93 8.88
N VAL A 199 -0.52 19.11 9.27
CA VAL A 199 -0.75 17.82 9.94
C VAL A 199 -1.06 18.04 11.44
N GLU A 200 -2.25 17.60 11.85
CA GLU A 200 -2.70 17.65 13.24
C GLU A 200 -2.12 16.55 14.14
N ARG A 201 -2.22 16.74 15.47
CA ARG A 201 -1.94 15.68 16.45
C ARG A 201 -2.74 14.42 16.12
N VAL A 202 -2.06 13.27 16.05
CA VAL A 202 -2.70 11.97 16.21
C VAL A 202 -3.19 11.90 17.67
N PRO A 203 -4.51 11.77 17.95
CA PRO A 203 -4.93 11.49 19.31
C PRO A 203 -4.33 10.15 19.74
N TYR A 204 -3.66 10.16 20.89
CA TYR A 204 -3.15 8.95 21.55
C TYR A 204 -4.27 7.97 21.87
#